data_AF-A0A6A5AGC4-F1
#
_entry.id   AF-A0A6A5AGC4-F1
#
_cell.length_a   1.000
_cell.length_b   1.000
_cell.length_c   1.000
_cell.angle_alpha   90.00
_cell.angle_beta   90.00
_cell.angle_gamma   90.00
#
_symmetry.space_group_name_H-M   'P 1'
#
loop_
_entity.id
_entity.type
_entity.pdbx_description
1 polymer ?
#
loop_
_entity_poly.entity_id
_entity_poly.type
_entity_poly.pdbx_seq_one_letter_code
_entity_poly.pdbx_strand_id
1 'polypeptide(L)'
;MGASGSSVVIAPKTISKEMEERMRVCIEAFMKKAKPDQAKSLKLVRQHVEKSLSLSLTHHKDVLKRLMHGILQRGQAVTTQPEVPVRPEITIAKTKATWWKQDERREALLMGSHRLFQFAVEHPECGLDAIQTFCDISSIVNDPELHQLLTAFARQLGCGYVGQDLLPEWTLHTQPSPLQVLDCVSSMYTLERIGVQHSRSADLRSFLDHGSSLYSPEVLYIAMRHTSI
;
A
#
# COMPACT_ATOMS: atom_id res chain seq x y z
N MET A 1 -64.32 42.79 -6.97
CA MET A 1 -64.26 41.32 -6.94
C MET A 1 -62.85 40.89 -7.27
N GLY A 2 -62.23 40.10 -6.39
CA GLY A 2 -60.85 39.64 -6.54
C GLY A 2 -60.44 38.85 -5.30
N ALA A 3 -61.03 37.67 -5.14
CA ALA A 3 -60.59 36.70 -4.15
C ALA A 3 -59.25 36.11 -4.64
N SER A 4 -58.18 36.33 -3.87
CA SER A 4 -57.02 35.46 -3.92
C SER A 4 -56.59 35.21 -2.49
N GLY A 5 -56.98 34.03 -1.99
CA GLY A 5 -56.60 33.55 -0.68
C GLY A 5 -55.09 33.39 -0.63
N SER A 6 -54.40 34.39 -0.08
CA SER A 6 -53.00 34.25 0.30
C SER A 6 -52.98 33.39 1.55
N SER A 7 -52.73 32.08 1.37
CA SER A 7 -52.34 31.20 2.46
C SER A 7 -51.12 31.82 3.12
N VAL A 8 -51.33 32.42 4.29
CA VAL A 8 -50.25 32.83 5.18
C VAL A 8 -49.53 31.54 5.55
N VAL A 9 -48.43 31.25 4.84
CA VAL A 9 -47.48 30.21 5.24
C VAL A 9 -46.81 30.77 6.48
N ILE A 10 -47.41 30.47 7.63
CA ILE A 10 -46.83 30.72 8.94
C ILE A 10 -45.54 29.92 8.96
N ALA A 11 -44.40 30.61 8.78
CA ALA A 11 -43.10 29.99 8.86
C ALA A 11 -42.99 29.32 10.24
N PRO A 12 -42.77 27.99 10.32
CA PRO A 12 -42.65 27.33 11.60
C PRO A 12 -41.49 27.96 12.38
N LYS A 13 -41.72 28.32 13.65
CA LYS A 13 -40.72 28.94 14.54
C LYS A 13 -39.45 28.09 14.71
N THR A 14 -39.49 26.83 14.31
CA THR A 14 -38.42 25.85 14.45
C THR A 14 -38.27 25.04 13.15
N ILE A 15 -37.05 24.94 12.65
CA ILE A 15 -36.69 24.03 11.56
C ILE A 15 -36.63 22.62 12.17
N SER A 16 -37.25 21.62 11.53
CA SER A 16 -37.18 20.24 11.99
C SER A 16 -35.76 19.68 11.84
N LYS A 17 -35.36 18.74 12.71
CA LYS A 17 -34.03 18.09 12.63
C LYS A 17 -33.77 17.45 11.27
N GLU A 18 -34.81 16.89 10.65
CA GLU A 18 -34.73 16.32 9.30
C GLU A 18 -34.41 17.38 8.24
N MET A 19 -34.99 18.58 8.36
CA MET A 19 -34.71 19.68 7.46
C MET A 19 -33.31 20.28 7.70
N GLU A 20 -32.85 20.35 8.95
CA GLU A 20 -31.47 20.75 9.25
C GLU A 20 -30.44 19.80 8.63
N GLU A 21 -30.70 18.48 8.61
CA GLU A 21 -29.82 17.50 7.97
C GLU A 21 -29.84 17.64 6.43
N ARG A 22 -31.01 17.85 5.82
CA ARG A 22 -31.10 18.14 4.37
C ARG A 22 -30.37 19.43 4.00
N MET A 23 -30.48 20.47 4.83
CA MET A 23 -29.71 21.72 4.67
C MET A 23 -28.22 21.45 4.78
N ARG A 24 -27.78 20.64 5.75
CA ARG A 24 -26.38 20.30 5.95
C ARG A 24 -25.79 19.58 4.73
N VAL A 25 -26.45 18.56 4.21
CA VAL A 25 -26.02 17.83 3.01
C VAL A 25 -25.92 18.77 1.81
N CYS A 26 -26.88 19.68 1.65
CA CYS A 26 -26.86 20.70 0.59
C CYS A 26 -25.67 21.66 0.72
N ILE A 27 -25.36 22.12 1.94
CA ILE A 27 -24.21 22.99 2.22
C ILE A 27 -22.89 22.25 1.95
N GLU A 28 -22.76 21.00 2.38
CA GLU A 28 -21.56 20.18 2.12
C GLU A 28 -21.36 19.94 0.61
N ALA A 29 -22.43 19.66 -0.14
CA ALA A 29 -22.38 19.50 -1.58
C ALA A 29 -21.99 20.78 -2.32
N PHE A 30 -22.48 21.94 -1.86
CA PHE A 30 -22.10 23.25 -2.40
C PHE A 30 -20.63 23.58 -2.10
N MET A 31 -20.19 23.39 -0.86
CA MET A 31 -18.81 23.69 -0.44
C MET A 31 -17.77 22.81 -1.14
N LYS A 32 -18.12 21.56 -1.51
CA LYS A 32 -17.25 20.68 -2.30
C LYS A 32 -17.08 21.13 -3.75
N LYS A 33 -18.06 21.84 -4.32
CA LYS A 33 -18.07 22.27 -5.73
C LYS A 33 -17.65 23.72 -5.92
N ALA A 34 -17.82 24.56 -4.90
CA ALA A 34 -17.56 25.99 -4.96
C ALA A 34 -16.08 26.32 -4.71
N LYS A 35 -15.62 27.48 -5.23
CA LYS A 35 -14.29 28.02 -4.90
C LYS A 35 -14.19 28.31 -3.38
N PRO A 36 -12.99 28.25 -2.76
CA PRO A 36 -12.82 28.42 -1.32
C PRO A 36 -13.46 29.69 -0.75
N ASP A 37 -13.40 30.80 -1.48
CA ASP A 37 -13.98 32.08 -1.08
C ASP A 37 -15.51 32.10 -1.17
N GLN A 38 -16.07 31.32 -2.11
CA GLN A 38 -17.52 31.17 -2.25
C GLN A 38 -18.09 30.21 -1.21
N ALA A 39 -17.35 29.16 -0.86
CA ALA A 39 -17.72 28.18 0.17
C ALA A 39 -17.80 28.79 1.58
N LYS A 40 -17.07 29.89 1.84
CA LYS A 40 -17.10 30.63 3.11
C LYS A 40 -18.15 31.74 3.15
N SER A 41 -18.76 32.09 2.03
CA SER A 41 -19.72 33.20 1.95
C SER A 41 -21.13 32.77 2.38
N LEU A 42 -21.55 33.20 3.57
CA LEU A 42 -22.89 32.93 4.11
C LEU A 42 -24.01 33.38 3.16
N LYS A 43 -23.80 34.47 2.39
CA LYS A 43 -24.78 34.98 1.42
C LYS A 43 -24.99 34.01 0.26
N LEU A 44 -23.90 33.45 -0.29
CA LEU A 44 -23.95 32.50 -1.40
C LEU A 44 -24.50 31.14 -0.96
N VAL A 45 -24.08 30.67 0.21
CA VAL A 45 -24.61 29.43 0.79
C VAL A 45 -26.11 29.57 1.06
N ARG A 46 -26.56 30.70 1.61
CA ARG A 46 -28.00 30.97 1.79
C ARG A 46 -28.77 30.92 0.47
N GLN A 47 -28.30 31.64 -0.55
CA GLN A 47 -28.96 31.67 -1.86
C GLN A 47 -29.03 30.27 -2.49
N HIS A 48 -27.98 29.46 -2.33
CA HIS A 48 -27.96 28.10 -2.85
C HIS A 48 -28.92 27.17 -2.11
N VAL A 49 -28.99 27.24 -0.78
CA VAL A 49 -29.90 26.42 0.02
C VAL A 49 -31.35 26.84 -0.21
N GLU A 50 -31.66 28.13 -0.27
CA GLU A 50 -33.00 28.64 -0.58
C GLU A 50 -33.45 28.20 -1.98
N LYS A 51 -32.56 28.24 -2.98
CA LYS A 51 -32.85 27.76 -4.34
C LYS A 51 -33.03 26.24 -4.42
N SER A 52 -32.20 25.48 -3.73
CA SER A 52 -32.16 24.01 -3.85
C SER A 52 -33.25 23.31 -3.04
N LEU A 53 -33.67 23.90 -1.92
CA LEU A 53 -34.74 23.37 -1.07
C LEU A 53 -36.08 24.10 -1.26
N SER A 54 -36.11 25.17 -2.07
CA SER A 54 -37.29 26.02 -2.27
C SER A 54 -37.89 26.55 -0.95
N LEU A 55 -37.01 26.98 -0.03
CA LEU A 55 -37.37 27.49 1.30
C LEU A 55 -36.91 28.93 1.48
N SER A 56 -37.61 29.69 2.35
CA SER A 56 -37.16 31.02 2.80
C SER A 56 -36.42 30.90 4.13
N LEU A 57 -35.13 31.24 4.14
CA LEU A 57 -34.29 31.21 5.35
C LEU A 57 -34.12 32.59 5.99
N THR A 58 -35.04 33.52 5.68
CA THR A 58 -34.98 34.93 6.09
C THR A 58 -34.86 35.11 7.60
N HIS A 59 -35.48 34.24 8.39
CA HIS A 59 -35.44 34.27 9.86
C HIS A 59 -34.57 33.17 10.51
N HIS A 60 -33.87 32.35 9.71
CA HIS A 60 -33.10 31.19 10.21
C HIS A 60 -31.59 31.28 9.92
N LYS A 61 -31.06 32.51 9.85
CA LYS A 61 -29.64 32.79 9.55
C LYS A 61 -28.69 32.09 10.53
N ASP A 62 -29.08 31.93 11.79
CA ASP A 62 -28.22 31.34 12.82
C ASP A 62 -28.12 29.82 12.73
N VAL A 63 -29.14 29.14 12.20
CA VAL A 63 -29.07 27.71 11.85
C VAL A 63 -28.04 27.50 10.75
N LEU A 64 -28.09 28.33 9.71
CA LEU A 64 -27.15 28.26 8.59
C LEU A 64 -25.71 28.52 9.03
N LYS A 65 -25.49 29.54 9.87
CA LYS A 65 -24.17 29.82 10.46
C LYS A 65 -23.65 28.65 11.28
N ARG A 66 -24.47 28.06 12.16
CA ARG A 66 -24.08 26.91 12.98
C ARG A 66 -23.67 25.71 12.12
N LEU A 67 -24.48 25.38 11.11
CA LEU A 67 -24.19 24.27 10.19
C LEU A 67 -22.90 24.52 9.39
N MET A 68 -22.73 25.71 8.82
CA MET A 68 -21.49 26.08 8.12
C MET A 68 -20.26 26.01 9.03
N HIS A 69 -20.36 26.52 10.27
CA HIS A 69 -19.25 26.50 11.21
C HIS A 69 -18.88 25.07 11.63
N GLY A 70 -19.89 24.22 11.88
CA GLY A 70 -19.67 22.80 12.19
C GLY A 70 -19.07 21.99 11.03
N ILE A 71 -19.30 22.40 9.78
CA ILE A 71 -18.65 21.80 8.60
C ILE A 71 -17.20 22.28 8.47
N LEU A 72 -16.95 23.58 8.66
CA LEU A 72 -15.60 24.16 8.58
C LEU A 72 -14.68 23.67 9.71
N GLN A 73 -15.18 23.60 10.95
CA GLN A 73 -14.40 23.10 12.09
C GLN A 73 -14.09 21.61 11.99
N ARG A 74 -15.01 20.78 11.46
CA ARG A 74 -14.72 19.35 11.21
C ARG A 74 -13.62 19.14 10.16
N GLY A 75 -13.47 20.06 9.22
CA GLY A 75 -12.33 20.07 8.29
C GLY A 75 -11.00 20.45 8.93
N GLN A 76 -11.02 21.23 10.03
CA GLN A 76 -9.82 21.67 10.76
C GLN A 76 -9.44 20.77 11.95
N ALA A 77 -10.39 20.05 12.55
CA ALA A 77 -10.15 19.17 13.70
C ALA A 77 -9.30 17.92 13.35
N VAL A 78 -9.14 17.60 12.06
CA VAL A 78 -8.24 16.52 11.60
C VAL A 78 -6.75 16.96 11.64
N THR A 79 -6.47 18.26 11.77
CA THR A 79 -5.11 18.82 11.72
C THR A 79 -4.49 19.16 13.08
N THR A 80 -5.18 18.91 14.19
CA THR A 80 -4.68 19.24 15.53
C THR A 80 -4.98 18.11 16.51
N GLN A 81 -4.10 17.10 16.57
CA GLN A 81 -3.93 16.26 17.75
C GLN A 81 -2.49 16.42 18.29
N PRO A 82 -2.25 16.28 19.61
CA PRO A 82 -0.99 16.67 20.24
C PRO A 82 0.16 15.70 19.92
N GLU A 83 1.37 16.27 19.82
CA GLU A 83 2.65 15.61 19.50
C GLU A 83 2.97 14.43 20.45
N VAL A 84 2.92 13.21 19.92
CA VAL A 84 3.76 12.10 20.36
C VAL A 84 5.09 12.25 19.60
N PRO A 85 6.28 12.02 20.18
CA PRO A 85 7.53 12.17 19.46
C PRO A 85 7.63 11.05 18.41
N VAL A 86 7.23 11.38 17.19
CA VAL A 86 7.22 10.46 16.06
C VAL A 86 8.64 10.43 15.46
N ARG A 87 9.23 9.23 15.49
CA ARG A 87 10.32 8.74 14.63
C ARG A 87 10.31 9.48 13.29
N PRO A 88 11.44 9.98 12.72
CA PRO A 88 11.43 10.85 11.55
C PRO A 88 10.49 10.29 10.47
N GLU A 89 9.32 10.92 10.39
CA GLU A 89 8.27 10.53 9.47
C GLU A 89 8.81 10.83 8.09
N ILE A 90 9.02 9.79 7.30
CA ILE A 90 9.23 9.92 5.87
C ILE A 90 8.00 10.68 5.37
N THR A 91 8.18 11.96 5.08
CA THR A 91 7.13 12.83 4.56
C THR A 91 6.85 12.42 3.12
N ILE A 92 6.10 11.32 2.96
CA ILE A 92 5.49 10.98 1.69
C ILE A 92 4.44 12.05 1.46
N ALA A 93 4.76 13.02 0.59
CA ALA A 93 3.82 14.02 0.15
C ALA A 93 2.50 13.33 -0.22
N LYS A 94 1.37 13.84 0.28
CA LYS A 94 0.03 13.39 -0.13
C LYS A 94 -0.22 13.81 -1.58
N THR A 95 0.54 13.25 -2.50
CA THR A 95 0.13 13.15 -3.90
C THR A 95 -1.16 12.37 -3.90
N LYS A 96 -2.18 12.85 -4.63
CA LYS A 96 -3.23 11.94 -5.10
C LYS A 96 -2.47 10.82 -5.76
N ALA A 97 -2.43 9.64 -5.14
CA ALA A 97 -1.72 8.49 -5.70
C ALA A 97 -2.49 8.10 -6.97
N THR A 98 -2.15 8.76 -8.07
CA THR A 98 -2.43 8.25 -9.40
C THR A 98 -1.59 7.00 -9.47
N TRP A 99 -2.26 5.86 -9.31
CA TRP A 99 -1.74 4.56 -9.66
C TRP A 99 -0.99 4.71 -10.97
N TRP A 100 0.27 4.26 -10.98
CA TRP A 100 1.10 4.37 -12.16
C TRP A 100 0.37 3.77 -13.34
N LYS A 101 0.41 4.47 -14.48
CA LYS A 101 -0.13 3.93 -15.72
C LYS A 101 0.59 2.62 -16.05
N GLN A 102 -0.04 1.77 -16.84
CA GLN A 102 0.56 0.49 -17.19
C GLN A 102 1.93 0.66 -17.86
N ASP A 103 2.05 1.64 -18.75
CA ASP A 103 3.31 1.95 -19.45
C ASP A 103 4.40 2.45 -18.48
N GLU A 104 4.03 3.32 -17.53
CA GLU A 104 4.94 3.83 -16.50
C GLU A 104 5.42 2.69 -15.58
N ARG A 105 4.53 1.75 -15.21
CA ARG A 105 4.90 0.54 -14.44
C ARG A 105 5.85 -0.35 -15.22
N ARG A 106 5.55 -0.57 -16.50
CA ARG A 106 6.38 -1.40 -17.38
C ARG A 106 7.78 -0.81 -17.52
N GLU A 107 7.89 0.48 -17.82
CA GLU A 107 9.16 1.18 -17.99
C GLU A 107 9.98 1.15 -16.71
N ALA A 108 9.36 1.44 -15.56
CA ALA A 108 10.04 1.39 -14.28
C ALA A 108 10.50 -0.04 -13.91
N LEU A 109 9.69 -1.07 -14.20
CA LEU A 109 10.09 -2.46 -14.00
C LEU A 109 11.27 -2.85 -14.90
N LEU A 110 11.27 -2.43 -16.16
CA LEU A 110 12.40 -2.66 -17.07
C LEU A 110 13.68 -2.02 -16.55
N MET A 111 13.63 -0.73 -16.23
CA MET A 111 14.78 0.01 -15.71
C MET A 111 15.28 -0.56 -14.38
N GLY A 112 14.36 -0.85 -13.46
CA GLY A 112 14.67 -1.44 -12.16
C GLY A 112 15.31 -2.82 -12.30
N SER A 113 14.78 -3.65 -13.20
CA SER A 113 15.30 -5.01 -13.42
C SER A 113 16.70 -4.99 -14.02
N HIS A 114 16.96 -4.11 -14.98
CA HIS A 114 18.30 -3.93 -15.53
C HIS A 114 19.31 -3.48 -14.47
N ARG A 115 18.93 -2.51 -13.62
CA ARG A 115 19.80 -2.04 -12.54
C ARG A 115 20.05 -3.12 -11.49
N LEU A 116 19.01 -3.85 -11.09
CA LEU A 116 19.16 -4.97 -10.15
C LEU A 116 20.07 -6.05 -10.71
N PHE A 117 19.93 -6.36 -12.01
CA PHE A 117 20.78 -7.34 -12.67
C PHE A 117 22.25 -6.89 -12.68
N GLN A 118 22.51 -5.64 -13.09
CA GLN A 118 23.87 -5.07 -13.08
C GLN A 118 24.47 -5.05 -11.67
N PHE A 119 23.68 -4.61 -10.68
CA PHE A 119 24.09 -4.61 -9.29
C PHE A 119 24.44 -6.02 -8.80
N ALA A 120 23.62 -7.02 -9.09
CA ALA A 120 23.89 -8.41 -8.69
C ALA A 120 25.09 -9.04 -9.40
N VAL A 121 25.44 -8.57 -10.61
CA VAL A 121 26.68 -8.97 -11.29
C VAL A 121 27.90 -8.38 -10.59
N GLU A 122 27.81 -7.13 -10.13
CA GLU A 122 28.88 -6.45 -9.38
C GLU A 122 28.98 -6.94 -7.91
N HIS A 123 27.87 -7.43 -7.37
CA HIS A 123 27.70 -7.88 -5.98
C HIS A 123 27.12 -9.31 -5.91
N PRO A 124 27.95 -10.35 -6.16
CA PRO A 124 27.51 -11.75 -6.17
C PRO A 124 26.89 -12.24 -4.86
N GLU A 125 27.22 -11.60 -3.73
CA GLU A 125 26.63 -11.85 -2.41
C GLU A 125 25.11 -11.63 -2.38
N CYS A 126 24.59 -10.74 -3.23
CA CYS A 126 23.16 -10.46 -3.35
C CYS A 126 22.50 -11.22 -4.52
N GLY A 127 23.24 -12.08 -5.23
CA GLY A 127 22.75 -12.67 -6.47
C GLY A 127 21.58 -13.64 -6.27
N LEU A 128 21.55 -14.41 -5.17
CA LEU A 128 20.39 -15.25 -4.84
C LEU A 128 19.14 -14.42 -4.55
N ASP A 129 19.27 -13.30 -3.83
CA ASP A 129 18.16 -12.38 -3.56
C ASP A 129 17.62 -11.76 -4.86
N ALA A 130 18.52 -11.39 -5.78
CA ALA A 130 18.16 -10.87 -7.09
C ALA A 130 17.44 -11.93 -7.95
N ILE A 131 17.92 -13.17 -7.97
CA ILE A 131 17.26 -14.30 -8.66
C ILE A 131 15.85 -14.51 -8.10
N GLN A 132 15.72 -14.57 -6.78
CA GLN A 132 14.44 -14.73 -6.11
C GLN A 132 13.48 -13.58 -6.48
N THR A 133 13.97 -12.33 -6.45
CA THR A 133 13.21 -11.15 -6.85
C THR A 133 12.71 -11.24 -8.29
N PHE A 134 13.56 -11.62 -9.24
CA PHE A 134 13.15 -11.80 -10.64
C PHE A 134 12.10 -12.91 -10.80
N CYS A 135 12.25 -14.02 -10.09
CA CYS A 135 11.28 -15.11 -10.13
C CYS A 135 9.92 -14.67 -9.53
N ASP A 136 9.92 -13.87 -8.47
CA ASP A 136 8.69 -13.38 -7.84
C ASP A 136 7.98 -12.35 -8.72
N ILE A 137 8.71 -11.38 -9.27
CA ILE A 137 8.14 -10.40 -10.20
C ILE A 137 7.61 -11.10 -11.46
N SER A 138 8.36 -12.04 -12.03
CA SER A 138 7.92 -12.75 -13.25
C SER A 138 6.66 -13.58 -13.05
N SER A 139 6.38 -14.02 -11.81
CA SER A 139 5.15 -14.78 -11.48
C SER A 139 3.87 -13.92 -11.49
N ILE A 140 4.00 -12.60 -11.31
CA ILE A 140 2.85 -11.67 -11.23
C ILE A 140 2.73 -10.74 -12.44
N VAL A 141 3.78 -10.66 -13.26
CA VAL A 141 3.81 -9.83 -14.47
C VAL A 141 2.97 -10.47 -15.58
N ASN A 142 1.97 -9.74 -16.06
CA ASN A 142 1.16 -10.10 -17.23
C ASN A 142 1.66 -9.39 -18.50
N ASP A 143 2.96 -9.48 -18.76
CA ASP A 143 3.65 -8.97 -19.95
C ASP A 143 4.65 -10.03 -20.42
N PRO A 144 4.44 -10.68 -21.58
CA PRO A 144 5.28 -11.78 -22.03
C PRO A 144 6.76 -11.40 -22.25
N GLU A 145 7.03 -10.19 -22.77
CA GLU A 145 8.40 -9.74 -23.04
C GLU A 145 9.14 -9.48 -21.74
N LEU A 146 8.49 -8.79 -20.79
CA LEU A 146 9.06 -8.53 -19.49
C LEU A 146 9.26 -9.82 -18.69
N HIS A 147 8.29 -10.74 -18.75
CA HIS A 147 8.43 -12.07 -18.13
C HIS A 147 9.66 -12.80 -18.68
N GLN A 148 9.82 -12.87 -20.00
CA GLN A 148 10.98 -13.50 -20.63
C GLN A 148 12.30 -12.84 -20.21
N LEU A 149 12.34 -11.51 -20.14
CA LEU A 149 13.52 -10.77 -19.69
C LEU A 149 13.89 -11.10 -18.24
N LEU A 150 12.92 -11.08 -17.33
CA LEU A 150 13.13 -11.40 -15.91
C LEU A 150 13.63 -12.84 -15.74
N THR A 151 13.03 -13.80 -16.45
CA THR A 151 13.50 -15.19 -16.45
C THR A 151 14.91 -15.32 -17.01
N ALA A 152 15.25 -14.57 -18.06
CA ALA A 152 16.59 -14.57 -18.65
C ALA A 152 17.63 -14.03 -17.66
N PHE A 153 17.35 -12.91 -16.98
CA PHE A 153 18.24 -12.36 -15.94
C PHE A 153 18.43 -13.34 -14.79
N ALA A 154 17.35 -13.94 -14.28
CA ALA A 154 17.42 -14.92 -13.21
C ALA A 154 18.31 -16.12 -13.60
N ARG A 155 18.15 -16.65 -14.81
CA ARG A 155 18.98 -17.75 -15.33
C ARG A 155 20.44 -17.33 -15.53
N GLN A 156 20.68 -16.14 -16.06
CA GLN A 156 22.04 -15.66 -16.32
C GLN A 156 22.83 -15.47 -15.02
N LEU A 157 22.20 -14.94 -13.97
CA LEU A 157 22.79 -14.92 -12.62
C LEU A 157 22.97 -16.35 -12.10
N GLY A 158 21.97 -17.21 -12.28
CA GLY A 158 21.98 -18.62 -11.89
C GLY A 158 23.16 -19.42 -12.41
N CYS A 159 23.63 -19.12 -13.63
CA CYS A 159 24.79 -19.78 -14.22
C CYS A 159 26.06 -19.64 -13.36
N GLY A 160 26.21 -18.54 -12.61
CA GLY A 160 27.36 -18.34 -11.72
C GLY A 160 27.40 -19.31 -10.53
N TYR A 161 26.25 -19.90 -10.17
CA TYR A 161 26.11 -20.80 -9.02
C TYR A 161 26.26 -22.27 -9.37
N VAL A 162 26.37 -22.61 -10.66
CA VAL A 162 26.49 -24.01 -11.11
C VAL A 162 27.81 -24.60 -10.59
N GLY A 163 27.70 -25.62 -9.73
CA GLY A 163 28.87 -26.29 -9.14
C GLY A 163 29.57 -25.48 -8.05
N GLN A 164 29.06 -24.30 -7.69
CA GLN A 164 29.59 -23.52 -6.57
C GLN A 164 29.15 -24.15 -5.24
N ASP A 165 30.08 -24.24 -4.28
CA ASP A 165 29.73 -24.60 -2.92
C ASP A 165 29.27 -23.36 -2.16
N LEU A 166 27.96 -23.25 -1.94
CA LEU A 166 27.35 -22.10 -1.29
C LEU A 166 27.40 -22.16 0.24
N LEU A 167 27.72 -23.34 0.79
CA LEU A 167 27.79 -23.59 2.23
C LEU A 167 29.06 -24.38 2.54
N PRO A 168 30.25 -23.81 2.33
CA PRO A 168 31.52 -24.50 2.56
C PRO A 168 31.70 -24.94 4.02
N GLU A 169 31.07 -24.24 4.96
CA GLU A 169 31.06 -24.57 6.38
C GLU A 169 30.26 -25.84 6.72
N TRP A 170 29.38 -26.31 5.83
CA TRP A 170 28.71 -27.60 5.98
C TRP A 170 29.66 -28.73 5.56
N THR A 171 30.51 -29.13 6.50
CA THR A 171 31.48 -30.22 6.28
C THR A 171 30.81 -31.58 6.34
N LEU A 172 31.22 -32.50 5.45
CA LEU A 172 30.75 -33.88 5.47
C LEU A 172 31.00 -34.49 6.86
N HIS A 173 30.01 -35.18 7.42
CA HIS A 173 30.05 -35.83 8.74
C HIS A 173 29.96 -34.92 9.98
N THR A 174 29.69 -33.63 9.83
CA THR A 174 29.30 -32.76 10.95
C THR A 174 27.80 -32.50 10.98
N GLN A 175 27.26 -32.16 12.16
CA GLN A 175 25.86 -31.75 12.25
C GLN A 175 25.75 -30.28 11.83
N PRO A 176 24.99 -29.96 10.77
CA PRO A 176 24.73 -28.57 10.40
C PRO A 176 23.90 -27.90 11.48
N SER A 177 24.16 -26.62 11.73
CA SER A 177 23.31 -25.76 12.54
C SER A 177 21.95 -25.51 11.87
N PRO A 178 20.90 -25.15 12.63
CA PRO A 178 19.60 -24.81 12.05
C PRO A 178 19.66 -23.73 10.97
N LEU A 179 20.53 -22.72 11.14
CA LEU A 179 20.68 -21.64 10.17
C LEU A 179 21.26 -22.15 8.85
N GLN A 180 22.30 -22.97 8.90
CA GLN A 180 22.88 -23.57 7.69
C GLN A 180 21.86 -24.44 6.93
N VAL A 181 20.99 -25.15 7.65
CA VAL A 181 19.89 -25.91 7.01
C VAL A 181 18.90 -24.98 6.33
N LEU A 182 18.50 -23.89 7.00
CA LEU A 182 17.58 -22.89 6.43
C LEU A 182 18.19 -22.17 5.22
N ASP A 183 19.46 -21.80 5.29
CA ASP A 183 20.18 -21.16 4.20
C ASP A 183 20.27 -22.12 3.00
N CYS A 184 20.57 -23.40 3.23
CA CYS A 184 20.59 -24.42 2.19
C CYS A 184 19.23 -24.66 1.54
N VAL A 185 18.17 -24.69 2.34
CA VAL A 185 16.80 -24.84 1.83
C VAL A 185 16.41 -23.63 0.98
N SER A 186 16.76 -22.43 1.44
CA SER A 186 16.45 -21.17 0.76
C SER A 186 17.21 -21.04 -0.56
N SER A 187 18.51 -21.31 -0.58
CA SER A 187 19.32 -21.29 -1.81
C SER A 187 18.86 -22.38 -2.79
N MET A 188 18.55 -23.59 -2.31
CA MET A 188 18.04 -24.68 -3.14
C MET A 188 16.70 -24.32 -3.77
N TYR A 189 15.75 -23.78 -3.00
CA TYR A 189 14.47 -23.31 -3.53
C TYR A 189 14.65 -22.28 -4.63
N THR A 190 15.50 -21.27 -4.40
CA THR A 190 15.78 -20.20 -5.37
C THR A 190 16.39 -20.74 -6.67
N LEU A 191 17.41 -21.60 -6.58
CA LEU A 191 18.08 -22.16 -7.76
C LEU A 191 17.21 -23.15 -8.53
N GLU A 192 16.43 -23.98 -7.85
CA GLU A 192 15.57 -24.96 -8.52
C GLU A 192 14.43 -24.30 -9.32
N ARG A 193 13.95 -23.11 -8.90
CA ARG A 193 12.97 -22.32 -9.68
C ARG A 193 13.46 -21.93 -11.06
N ILE A 194 14.77 -21.78 -11.24
CA ILE A 194 15.38 -21.43 -12.54
C ILE A 194 16.00 -22.65 -13.24
N GLY A 195 15.83 -23.85 -12.66
CA GLY A 195 16.37 -25.10 -13.21
C GLY A 195 17.86 -25.31 -12.96
N VAL A 196 18.44 -24.64 -11.96
CA VAL A 196 19.83 -24.82 -11.55
C VAL A 196 19.89 -25.75 -10.34
N GLN A 197 20.68 -26.82 -10.42
CA GLN A 197 20.82 -27.77 -9.32
C GLN A 197 21.75 -27.21 -8.24
N HIS A 198 21.28 -27.20 -6.99
CA HIS A 198 22.11 -26.87 -5.83
C HIS A 198 23.16 -27.97 -5.57
N SER A 199 24.41 -27.57 -5.35
CA SER A 199 25.55 -28.47 -5.13
C SER A 199 25.36 -29.43 -3.95
N ARG A 200 24.78 -28.93 -2.85
CA ARG A 200 24.49 -29.70 -1.63
C ARG A 200 23.11 -30.39 -1.59
N SER A 201 22.39 -30.46 -2.71
CA SER A 201 21.02 -31.02 -2.75
C SER A 201 20.94 -32.47 -2.24
N ALA A 202 21.94 -33.31 -2.53
CA ALA A 202 22.00 -34.68 -2.03
C ALA A 202 22.28 -34.74 -0.52
N ASP A 203 23.19 -33.91 -0.02
CA ASP A 203 23.55 -33.84 1.41
C ASP A 203 22.35 -33.39 2.24
N LEU A 204 21.63 -32.37 1.79
CA LEU A 204 20.42 -31.88 2.47
C LEU A 204 19.33 -32.95 2.51
N ARG A 205 19.08 -33.66 1.40
CA ARG A 205 18.10 -34.77 1.38
C ARG A 205 18.52 -35.90 2.32
N SER A 206 19.79 -36.30 2.29
CA SER A 206 20.32 -37.30 3.21
C SER A 206 20.17 -36.86 4.67
N PHE A 207 20.44 -35.60 4.98
CA PHE A 207 20.27 -35.04 6.32
C PHE A 207 18.80 -35.06 6.78
N LEU A 208 17.86 -34.73 5.90
CA LEU A 208 16.42 -34.75 6.21
C LEU A 208 15.87 -36.18 6.34
N ASP A 209 16.33 -37.11 5.50
CA ASP A 209 15.90 -38.52 5.52
C ASP A 209 16.43 -39.28 6.75
N HIS A 210 17.66 -38.97 7.19
CA HIS A 210 18.31 -39.60 8.34
C HIS A 210 18.21 -38.76 9.62
N GLY A 211 17.60 -37.59 9.53
CA GLY A 211 17.41 -36.62 10.61
C GLY A 211 16.31 -37.02 11.58
N SER A 212 16.45 -38.18 12.23
CA SER A 212 15.62 -38.53 13.37
C SER A 212 15.95 -37.63 14.57
N SER A 213 14.98 -36.81 14.98
CA SER A 213 14.80 -36.23 16.34
C SER A 213 15.68 -35.05 16.82
N LEU A 214 16.62 -34.49 16.05
CA LEU A 214 17.53 -33.46 16.59
C LEU A 214 17.00 -32.02 16.53
N TYR A 215 16.09 -31.70 15.61
CA TYR A 215 15.47 -30.38 15.51
C TYR A 215 13.95 -30.52 15.60
N SER A 216 13.36 -30.13 16.73
CA SER A 216 11.89 -30.02 16.80
C SER A 216 11.44 -28.85 15.92
N PRO A 217 10.18 -28.88 15.41
CA PRO A 217 9.61 -27.74 14.69
C PRO A 217 9.73 -26.40 15.45
N GLU A 218 9.79 -26.44 16.78
CA GLU A 218 9.96 -25.25 17.63
C GLU A 218 11.35 -24.64 17.52
N VAL A 219 12.41 -25.45 17.38
CA VAL A 219 13.79 -24.96 17.25
C VAL A 219 13.99 -24.24 15.91
N LEU A 220 13.44 -24.78 14.84
CA LEU A 220 13.43 -24.14 13.52
C LEU A 220 12.60 -22.85 13.53
N TYR A 221 11.44 -22.87 14.19
CA TYR A 221 10.59 -21.69 14.34
C TYR A 221 11.27 -20.54 15.10
N ILE A 222 12.02 -20.85 16.15
CA ILE A 222 12.79 -19.86 16.92
C ILE A 222 13.89 -19.26 16.04
N ALA A 223 14.64 -20.09 15.30
CA ALA A 223 15.69 -19.59 14.41
C ALA A 223 15.15 -18.61 13.34
N MET A 224 13.98 -18.91 12.77
CA MET A 224 13.32 -18.04 11.77
C MET A 224 12.83 -16.70 12.35
N ARG A 225 12.52 -16.61 13.65
CA ARG A 225 12.11 -15.34 14.29
C ARG A 225 13.29 -14.39 14.54
N HIS A 226 14.50 -14.91 14.69
CA HIS A 226 15.67 -14.10 15.00
C HIS A 226 16.35 -13.50 13.75
N THR A 227 15.96 -13.89 12.54
CA THR A 227 16.46 -13.36 11.26
C THR A 227 15.61 -12.22 10.69
N SER A 228 14.52 -11.82 11.34
CA SER A 228 13.78 -10.60 10.98
C SER A 228 14.43 -9.36 11.62
N ILE A 229 15.48 -8.83 10.98
CA ILE A 229 16.02 -7.48 11.22
C ILE A 229 16.07 -6.74 9.89
#